data_AF-A0A1F6EGX3-F1
#
_entry.id   AF-A0A1F6EGX3-F1
#
_cell.length_a   1.000
_cell.length_b   1.000
_cell.length_c   1.000
_cell.angle_alpha   90.00
_cell.angle_beta   90.00
_cell.angle_gamma   90.00
#
_symmetry.space_group_name_H-M   'P 1'
#
loop_
_entity.id
_entity.type
_entity.pdbx_description
1 polymer ?
#
loop_
_entity_poly.entity_id
_entity_poly.type
_entity_poly.pdbx_seq_one_letter_code
_entity_poly.pdbx_strand_id
1 'polypeptide(L)'
;MGTLVIQTPYSEVTATLELLDRWGVTRNGLKDFRKATSRIHREVALLIQGGEVVSVSPPPFMSSPFFADEERESDYGYPPGFAVRSIPEQLLKLAPHFPNLDPEPALHLSRSLPDLSFIPEVWMGREVRRWVNWYAVPRWERGVSSSGGEAVEKVLEMLASTRFVYNPYKGAFGPEHLRITERTVVALRMLSASQKGDYLLIPAQFGFSHRGRSARRVRVVYAPHEFGLGSFITGCMLLSHPERLVEEADLHICCPGEEYHNLETNGGSSLHAPFFRFFGGKVWFEVRFCGDADDHYSSASAFFPPKLV
;
A
#
# COMPACT_ATOMS: atom_id res chain seq x y z
N MET A 1 -19.57 24.65 -2.35
CA MET A 1 -18.78 23.44 -2.68
C MET A 1 -17.30 23.77 -2.46
N GLY A 2 -16.87 24.04 -1.22
CA GLY A 2 -15.56 24.70 -1.04
C GLY A 2 -14.97 24.74 0.37
N THR A 3 -15.26 23.75 1.23
CA THR A 3 -14.63 23.70 2.57
C THR A 3 -14.47 22.28 3.10
N LEU A 4 -15.40 21.37 2.78
CA LEU A 4 -15.30 19.96 3.17
C LEU A 4 -14.12 19.20 2.53
N VAL A 5 -13.72 19.59 1.31
CA VAL A 5 -12.63 18.92 0.56
C VAL A 5 -11.23 19.41 1.01
N ILE A 6 -11.17 20.54 1.72
CA ILE A 6 -9.91 21.19 2.11
C ILE A 6 -9.56 20.87 3.57
N GLN A 7 -10.57 20.60 4.42
CA GLN A 7 -10.36 20.41 5.86
C GLN A 7 -10.55 18.97 6.35
N THR A 8 -11.24 18.13 5.59
CA THR A 8 -11.38 16.70 5.92
C THR A 8 -10.19 15.94 5.35
N PRO A 9 -9.41 15.20 6.16
CA PRO A 9 -8.32 14.37 5.67
C PRO A 9 -8.79 13.53 4.48
N TYR A 10 -8.01 13.51 3.39
CA TYR A 10 -8.37 12.78 2.18
C TYR A 10 -8.69 11.30 2.46
N SER A 11 -8.02 10.71 3.45
CA SER A 11 -8.29 9.37 3.99
C SER A 11 -9.71 9.20 4.57
N GLU A 12 -10.24 10.20 5.27
CA GLU A 12 -11.60 10.15 5.85
C GLU A 12 -12.68 10.35 4.77
N VAL A 13 -12.40 11.20 3.77
CA VAL A 13 -13.27 11.35 2.59
C VAL A 13 -13.30 10.05 1.79
N THR A 14 -12.15 9.42 1.56
CA THR A 14 -12.04 8.16 0.82
C THR A 14 -12.64 6.99 1.58
N ALA A 15 -12.38 6.83 2.89
CA ALA A 15 -12.99 5.77 3.71
C ALA A 15 -14.52 5.90 3.78
N THR A 16 -15.04 7.13 3.87
CA THR A 16 -16.48 7.39 3.84
C THR A 16 -17.06 7.11 2.45
N LEU A 17 -16.37 7.49 1.37
CA LEU A 17 -16.83 7.25 0.00
C LEU A 17 -16.76 5.77 -0.40
N GLU A 18 -15.72 5.03 0.02
CA GLU A 18 -15.58 3.58 -0.19
C GLU A 18 -16.72 2.80 0.47
N LEU A 19 -17.14 3.21 1.68
CA LEU A 19 -18.27 2.60 2.39
C LEU A 19 -19.61 2.89 1.72
N LEU A 20 -19.76 4.10 1.16
CA LEU A 20 -20.98 4.53 0.47
C LEU A 20 -21.11 3.90 -0.91
N ASP A 21 -20.00 3.73 -1.62
CA ASP A 21 -19.94 3.05 -2.92
C ASP A 21 -20.19 1.54 -2.77
N ARG A 22 -19.69 0.94 -1.67
CA ARG A 22 -19.98 -0.45 -1.28
C ARG A 22 -21.47 -0.80 -1.18
N TRP A 23 -22.29 0.18 -0.85
CA TRP A 23 -23.74 0.01 -0.71
C TRP A 23 -24.54 0.65 -1.85
N GLY A 24 -23.86 1.07 -2.93
CA GLY A 24 -24.52 1.68 -4.09
C GLY A 24 -25.20 3.02 -3.76
N VAL A 25 -24.73 3.73 -2.74
CA VAL A 25 -25.39 4.94 -2.23
C VAL A 25 -25.06 6.13 -3.13
N THR A 26 -26.04 6.56 -3.92
CA THR A 26 -25.92 7.75 -4.76
C THR A 26 -25.91 9.03 -3.92
N ARG A 27 -25.39 10.14 -4.49
CA ARG A 27 -25.43 11.47 -3.85
C ARG A 27 -26.85 11.93 -3.50
N ASN A 28 -27.86 11.53 -4.28
CA ASN A 28 -29.26 11.82 -3.96
C ASN A 28 -29.75 10.95 -2.80
N GLY A 29 -29.41 9.66 -2.79
CA GLY A 29 -29.68 8.76 -1.66
C GLY A 29 -29.09 9.26 -0.32
N LEU A 30 -27.89 9.84 -0.33
CA LEU A 30 -27.30 10.48 0.86
C LEU A 30 -28.06 11.72 1.33
N LYS A 31 -28.57 12.54 0.40
CA LYS A 31 -29.37 13.72 0.74
C LYS A 31 -30.71 13.30 1.36
N ASP A 32 -31.30 12.23 0.85
CA ASP A 32 -32.57 11.69 1.36
C ASP A 32 -32.37 10.98 2.69
N PHE A 33 -31.28 10.22 2.84
CA PHE A 33 -30.91 9.58 4.11
C PHE A 33 -30.65 10.59 5.23
N ARG A 34 -29.98 11.72 4.94
CA ARG A 34 -29.78 12.81 5.92
C ARG A 34 -31.09 13.43 6.42
N LYS A 35 -32.16 13.32 5.65
CA LYS A 35 -33.51 13.82 6.00
C LYS A 35 -34.43 12.71 6.51
N ALA A 36 -33.96 11.47 6.54
CA ALA A 36 -34.75 10.32 6.94
C ALA A 36 -35.02 10.32 8.46
N THR A 37 -36.02 9.53 8.85
CA THR A 37 -36.41 9.40 10.26
C THR A 37 -35.39 8.58 11.04
N SER A 38 -35.36 8.77 12.36
CA SER A 38 -34.48 8.03 13.29
C SER A 38 -34.65 6.51 13.20
N ARG A 39 -35.84 6.03 12.83
CA ARG A 39 -36.12 4.62 12.57
C ARG A 39 -35.31 4.09 11.37
N ILE A 40 -35.29 4.82 10.26
CA ILE A 40 -34.54 4.42 9.05
C ILE A 40 -33.03 4.43 9.31
N HIS A 41 -32.52 5.41 10.07
CA HIS A 41 -31.11 5.41 10.49
C HIS A 41 -30.75 4.17 11.31
N ARG A 42 -31.65 3.72 12.18
CA ARG A 42 -31.45 2.54 13.02
C ARG A 42 -31.49 1.23 12.23
N GLU A 43 -32.41 1.11 11.27
CA GLU A 43 -32.53 -0.06 10.40
C GLU A 43 -31.29 -0.23 9.49
N VAL A 44 -30.79 0.87 8.91
CA VAL A 44 -29.56 0.85 8.12
C VAL A 44 -28.36 0.45 8.97
N ALA A 45 -28.22 0.98 10.20
CA ALA A 45 -27.15 0.59 11.11
C ALA A 45 -27.14 -0.92 11.44
N LEU A 46 -28.32 -1.55 11.54
CA LEU A 46 -28.45 -2.98 11.80
C LEU A 46 -28.08 -3.82 10.56
N LEU A 47 -28.43 -3.38 9.36
CA LEU A 47 -28.06 -4.06 8.10
C LEU A 47 -26.54 -4.05 7.86
N ILE A 48 -25.87 -2.96 8.22
CA ILE A 48 -24.41 -2.84 8.16
C ILE A 48 -23.72 -3.87 9.07
N GLN A 49 -24.38 -4.26 10.16
CA GLN A 49 -23.83 -5.16 11.17
C GLN A 49 -24.02 -6.66 10.86
N GLY A 50 -24.80 -7.04 9.83
CA GLY A 50 -25.24 -8.44 9.63
C GLY A 50 -25.12 -9.02 8.20
N GLY A 51 -24.19 -8.55 7.37
CA GLY A 51 -24.20 -8.70 5.91
C GLY A 51 -24.24 -10.12 5.29
N GLU A 52 -24.99 -10.23 4.18
CA GLU A 52 -24.77 -11.18 3.08
C GLU A 52 -24.48 -10.39 1.79
N VAL A 53 -23.56 -10.89 0.95
CA VAL A 53 -23.18 -10.27 -0.34
C VAL A 53 -23.53 -11.22 -1.48
N VAL A 54 -24.44 -10.79 -2.37
CA VAL A 54 -24.82 -11.50 -3.60
C VAL A 54 -23.88 -11.09 -4.75
N SER A 55 -23.44 -12.07 -5.54
CA SER A 55 -22.48 -11.95 -6.64
C SER A 55 -23.10 -11.52 -7.98
N VAL A 56 -22.57 -10.52 -8.68
CA VAL A 56 -22.54 -10.42 -10.17
C VAL A 56 -21.41 -9.47 -10.63
N SER A 57 -20.70 -9.83 -11.72
CA SER A 57 -19.71 -9.01 -12.47
C SER A 57 -18.45 -8.60 -11.65
N PRO A 58 -17.32 -8.12 -12.24
CA PRO A 58 -16.17 -7.73 -11.44
C PRO A 58 -16.66 -6.77 -10.34
N PRO A 59 -16.30 -7.04 -9.07
CA PRO A 59 -16.94 -6.37 -7.96
C PRO A 59 -16.90 -4.84 -8.14
N PRO A 60 -17.98 -4.10 -7.81
CA PRO A 60 -18.03 -2.64 -7.95
C PRO A 60 -16.86 -1.92 -7.23
N PHE A 61 -16.21 -2.60 -6.28
CA PHE A 61 -15.05 -2.16 -5.51
C PHE A 61 -13.78 -1.83 -6.31
N MET A 62 -13.70 -2.23 -7.59
CA MET A 62 -12.52 -2.00 -8.43
C MET A 62 -12.77 -1.00 -9.57
N SER A 63 -13.97 -0.41 -9.62
CA SER A 63 -14.34 0.59 -10.62
C SER A 63 -14.79 1.85 -9.92
N SER A 64 -14.04 2.93 -10.10
CA SER A 64 -14.38 4.24 -9.56
C SER A 64 -14.38 5.27 -10.68
N PRO A 65 -15.30 6.26 -10.68
CA PRO A 65 -15.22 7.37 -11.63
C PRO A 65 -14.15 8.41 -11.24
N PHE A 66 -13.57 8.32 -10.04
CA PHE A 66 -12.58 9.27 -9.57
C PHE A 66 -11.20 8.98 -10.20
N PHE A 67 -10.55 10.03 -10.71
CA PHE A 67 -9.23 9.98 -11.33
C PHE A 67 -9.14 8.97 -12.49
N ALA A 68 -10.25 8.74 -13.18
CA ALA A 68 -10.32 7.77 -14.26
C ALA A 68 -9.39 8.10 -15.44
N ASP A 69 -8.98 9.37 -15.56
CA ASP A 69 -8.00 9.89 -16.51
C ASP A 69 -6.53 9.75 -16.04
N GLU A 70 -6.30 9.32 -14.80
CA GLU A 70 -4.98 9.08 -14.22
C GLU A 70 -4.54 7.61 -14.37
N GLU A 71 -4.74 7.05 -15.56
CA GLU A 71 -4.28 5.73 -15.98
C GLU A 71 -3.66 5.79 -17.38
N ARG A 72 -2.55 5.07 -17.57
CA ARG A 72 -1.82 4.93 -18.85
C ARG A 72 -1.60 3.45 -19.15
N GLU A 73 -1.52 3.12 -20.44
CA GLU A 73 -1.04 1.81 -20.84
C GLU A 73 0.45 1.68 -20.48
N SER A 74 0.86 0.47 -20.07
CA SER A 74 2.19 0.20 -19.56
C SER A 74 2.64 -1.20 -19.96
N ASP A 75 3.77 -1.25 -20.64
CA ASP A 75 4.54 -2.44 -20.99
C ASP A 75 5.75 -2.67 -20.06
N TYR A 76 5.99 -1.75 -19.12
CA TYR A 76 7.03 -1.87 -18.11
C TYR A 76 6.72 -3.02 -17.14
N GLY A 77 7.75 -3.78 -16.80
CA GLY A 77 7.64 -4.99 -15.99
C GLY A 77 8.68 -5.07 -14.89
N TYR A 78 8.74 -6.24 -14.27
CA TYR A 78 9.85 -6.57 -13.40
C TYR A 78 11.03 -7.12 -14.23
N PRO A 79 12.27 -7.01 -13.73
CA PRO A 79 13.45 -7.41 -14.46
C PRO A 79 13.39 -8.89 -14.85
N PRO A 80 13.99 -9.27 -15.99
CA PRO A 80 14.02 -10.65 -16.44
C PRO A 80 14.56 -11.59 -15.37
N GLY A 81 13.84 -12.70 -15.14
CA GLY A 81 14.23 -13.70 -14.14
C GLY A 81 13.88 -13.34 -12.69
N PHE A 82 13.25 -12.18 -12.43
CA PHE A 82 12.73 -11.86 -11.11
C PHE A 82 11.69 -12.90 -10.67
N ALA A 83 11.87 -13.41 -9.46
CA ALA A 83 10.93 -14.26 -8.77
C ALA A 83 10.91 -13.89 -7.29
N VAL A 84 9.72 -13.95 -6.67
CA VAL A 84 9.62 -13.71 -5.24
C VAL A 84 10.25 -14.88 -4.49
N ARG A 85 11.22 -14.58 -3.63
CA ARG A 85 11.92 -15.57 -2.80
C ARG A 85 10.97 -16.19 -1.79
N SER A 86 11.30 -17.39 -1.32
CA SER A 86 10.59 -17.99 -0.19
C SER A 86 10.82 -17.18 1.10
N ILE A 87 9.90 -17.24 2.07
CA ILE A 87 10.05 -16.54 3.35
C ILE A 87 11.38 -16.85 4.05
N PRO A 88 11.88 -18.10 4.13
CA PRO A 88 13.20 -18.39 4.70
C PRO A 88 14.33 -17.64 4.00
N GLU A 89 14.33 -17.56 2.67
CA GLU A 89 15.35 -16.85 1.90
C GLU A 89 15.25 -15.34 2.08
N GLN A 90 14.03 -14.79 2.17
CA GLN A 90 13.82 -13.37 2.47
C GLN A 90 14.36 -13.02 3.86
N LEU A 91 14.05 -13.83 4.88
CA LEU A 91 14.54 -13.64 6.25
C LEU A 91 16.07 -13.77 6.34
N LEU A 92 16.68 -14.70 5.59
CA LEU A 92 18.14 -14.83 5.51
C LEU A 92 18.81 -13.55 4.99
N LYS A 93 18.15 -12.83 4.08
CA LYS A 93 18.62 -11.54 3.55
C LYS A 93 18.31 -10.37 4.48
N LEU A 94 17.16 -10.37 5.14
CA LEU A 94 16.69 -9.27 5.99
C LEU A 94 17.32 -9.26 7.38
N ALA A 95 17.40 -10.41 8.05
CA ALA A 95 17.84 -10.49 9.44
C ALA A 95 19.21 -9.81 9.72
N PRO A 96 20.22 -9.89 8.84
CA PRO A 96 21.48 -9.15 9.03
C PRO A 96 21.33 -7.62 9.13
N HIS A 97 20.29 -7.05 8.51
CA HIS A 97 19.99 -5.61 8.60
C HIS A 97 19.23 -5.24 9.88
N PHE A 98 18.63 -6.21 10.56
CA PHE A 98 17.82 -6.03 11.77
C PHE A 98 18.26 -6.99 12.88
N PRO A 99 19.51 -6.88 13.39
CA PRO A 99 20.12 -7.89 14.27
C PRO A 99 19.42 -8.05 15.63
N ASN A 100 18.58 -7.09 16.02
CA ASN A 100 17.84 -7.12 17.29
C ASN A 100 16.43 -7.71 17.16
N LEU A 101 16.01 -8.12 15.95
CA LEU A 101 14.70 -8.70 15.72
C LEU A 101 14.79 -10.22 15.57
N ASP A 102 13.85 -10.93 16.17
CA ASP A 102 13.78 -12.39 16.08
C ASP A 102 12.98 -12.83 14.83
N PRO A 103 13.62 -13.50 13.85
CA PRO A 103 12.95 -14.03 12.67
C PRO A 103 12.24 -15.37 12.92
N GLU A 104 12.51 -16.08 14.03
CA GLU A 104 11.98 -17.44 14.24
C GLU A 104 10.45 -17.53 14.23
N PRO A 105 9.68 -16.62 14.86
CA PRO A 105 8.22 -16.69 14.82
C PRO A 105 7.66 -16.59 13.39
N ALA A 106 8.27 -15.76 12.56
CA ALA A 106 7.88 -15.63 11.16
C ALA A 106 8.30 -16.85 10.34
N LEU A 107 9.49 -17.40 10.59
CA LEU A 107 9.92 -18.66 9.97
C LEU A 107 8.95 -19.80 10.31
N HIS A 108 8.51 -19.91 11.56
CA HIS A 108 7.52 -20.89 11.98
C HIS A 108 6.17 -20.67 11.26
N LEU A 109 5.64 -19.45 11.29
CA LEU A 109 4.38 -19.10 10.62
C LEU A 109 4.41 -19.38 9.11
N SER A 110 5.58 -19.21 8.47
CA SER A 110 5.74 -19.44 7.03
C SER A 110 5.36 -20.85 6.57
N ARG A 111 5.42 -21.84 7.47
CA ARG A 111 5.12 -23.25 7.18
C ARG A 111 3.62 -23.53 7.07
N SER A 112 2.78 -22.64 7.58
CA SER A 112 1.33 -22.79 7.65
C SER A 112 0.60 -21.63 6.98
N LEU A 113 1.28 -20.88 6.12
CA LEU A 113 0.65 -19.80 5.36
C LEU A 113 -0.47 -20.35 4.48
N PRO A 114 -1.64 -19.69 4.46
CA PRO A 114 -2.69 -20.09 3.55
C PRO A 114 -2.23 -19.85 2.10
N ASP A 115 -2.74 -20.67 1.21
CA ASP A 115 -2.60 -20.40 -0.20
C ASP A 115 -3.28 -19.07 -0.54
N LEU A 116 -2.79 -18.41 -1.59
CA LEU A 116 -3.25 -17.07 -1.95
C LEU A 116 -4.57 -17.07 -2.76
N SER A 117 -5.37 -18.15 -2.74
CA SER A 117 -6.66 -18.21 -3.45
C SER A 117 -7.72 -17.25 -2.90
N PHE A 118 -7.56 -16.78 -1.66
CA PHE A 118 -8.40 -15.70 -1.10
C PHE A 118 -8.22 -14.36 -1.82
N ILE A 119 -7.23 -14.27 -2.73
CA ILE A 119 -7.06 -13.19 -3.70
C ILE A 119 -7.45 -13.75 -5.08
N PRO A 120 -8.72 -13.63 -5.48
CA PRO A 120 -9.22 -14.17 -6.73
C PRO A 120 -8.49 -13.61 -7.96
N GLU A 121 -8.19 -14.48 -8.94
CA GLU A 121 -7.61 -14.06 -10.23
C GLU A 121 -8.46 -12.96 -10.91
N VAL A 122 -9.78 -12.98 -10.73
CA VAL A 122 -10.70 -11.98 -11.32
C VAL A 122 -10.44 -10.55 -10.83
N TRP A 123 -9.74 -10.35 -9.71
CA TRP A 123 -9.43 -9.00 -9.20
C TRP A 123 -8.24 -8.34 -9.90
N MET A 124 -7.39 -9.09 -10.59
CA MET A 124 -6.16 -8.53 -11.15
C MET A 124 -5.68 -9.19 -12.44
N GLY A 125 -6.30 -10.28 -12.85
CA GLY A 125 -5.85 -11.12 -13.95
C GLY A 125 -4.76 -12.09 -13.52
N ARG A 126 -4.66 -13.21 -14.26
CA ARG A 126 -3.70 -14.29 -14.00
C ARG A 126 -2.25 -13.82 -14.02
N GLU A 127 -1.91 -12.95 -14.97
CA GLU A 127 -0.55 -12.44 -15.11
C GLU A 127 -0.11 -11.66 -13.87
N VAL A 128 -0.98 -10.82 -13.33
CA VAL A 128 -0.69 -10.03 -12.14
C VAL A 128 -0.64 -10.92 -10.89
N ARG A 129 -1.53 -11.91 -10.81
CA ARG A 129 -1.63 -12.81 -9.65
C ARG A 129 -0.34 -13.56 -9.34
N ARG A 130 0.51 -13.83 -10.34
CA ARG A 130 1.83 -14.48 -10.16
C ARG A 130 2.81 -13.63 -9.35
N TRP A 131 2.59 -12.32 -9.31
CA TRP A 131 3.47 -11.36 -8.64
C TRP A 131 3.05 -11.02 -7.22
N VAL A 132 1.82 -11.38 -6.84
CA VAL A 132 1.37 -11.33 -5.46
C VAL A 132 1.87 -12.56 -4.74
N ASN A 133 2.73 -12.35 -3.74
CA ASN A 133 3.31 -13.42 -2.95
C ASN A 133 3.49 -12.99 -1.49
N TRP A 134 3.87 -13.91 -0.61
CA TRP A 134 4.16 -13.60 0.78
C TRP A 134 5.52 -12.92 0.92
N TYR A 135 5.56 -11.82 1.66
CA TYR A 135 6.76 -11.09 2.02
C TYR A 135 6.94 -11.04 3.53
N ALA A 136 8.16 -11.25 3.99
CA ALA A 136 8.56 -11.00 5.37
C ALA A 136 8.98 -9.54 5.52
N VAL A 137 8.40 -8.85 6.50
CA VAL A 137 8.66 -7.43 6.74
C VAL A 137 8.83 -7.20 8.23
N PRO A 138 9.94 -6.58 8.68
CA PRO A 138 10.11 -6.18 10.07
C PRO A 138 8.97 -5.30 10.58
N ARG A 139 8.65 -5.38 11.86
CA ARG A 139 7.84 -4.39 12.56
C ARG A 139 8.78 -3.32 13.09
N TRP A 140 8.76 -2.13 12.50
CA TRP A 140 9.71 -1.10 12.88
C TRP A 140 9.55 -0.67 14.35
N GLU A 141 8.35 -0.83 14.90
CA GLU A 141 8.00 -0.57 16.30
C GLU A 141 8.71 -1.50 17.28
N ARG A 142 9.30 -2.62 16.82
CA ARG A 142 10.01 -3.61 17.64
C ARG A 142 11.49 -3.26 17.86
N GLY A 143 11.79 -1.97 17.99
CA GLY A 143 13.15 -1.50 18.26
C GLY A 143 13.98 -1.19 17.02
N VAL A 144 13.36 -1.13 15.83
CA VAL A 144 14.02 -0.53 14.66
C VAL A 144 14.03 0.98 14.81
N SER A 145 12.92 1.59 15.20
CA SER A 145 12.77 3.05 15.28
C SER A 145 11.65 3.47 16.24
N SER A 146 11.72 4.73 16.69
CA SER A 146 10.69 5.39 17.49
C SER A 146 9.53 6.00 16.67
N SER A 147 9.68 6.13 15.34
CA SER A 147 8.66 6.70 14.46
C SER A 147 8.72 6.11 13.04
N GLY A 148 7.61 6.16 12.30
CA GLY A 148 7.58 5.67 10.91
C GLY A 148 8.60 6.40 10.01
N GLY A 149 8.78 7.70 10.19
CA GLY A 149 9.75 8.51 9.45
C GLY A 149 11.21 8.08 9.66
N GLU A 150 11.60 7.90 10.92
CA GLU A 150 12.94 7.40 11.25
C GLU A 150 13.13 5.95 10.76
N ALA A 151 12.08 5.12 10.74
CA ALA A 151 12.14 3.80 10.11
C ALA A 151 12.44 3.88 8.61
N VAL A 152 11.82 4.83 7.89
CA VAL A 152 12.10 5.07 6.46
C VAL A 152 13.56 5.47 6.25
N GLU A 153 14.09 6.42 7.03
CA GLU A 153 15.50 6.80 6.94
C GLU A 153 16.43 5.61 7.14
N LYS A 154 16.15 4.79 8.18
CA LYS A 154 16.95 3.59 8.47
C LYS A 154 16.94 2.58 7.33
N VAL A 155 15.79 2.30 6.72
CA VAL A 155 15.75 1.34 5.59
C VAL A 155 16.45 1.89 4.36
N LEU A 156 16.42 3.21 4.11
CA LEU A 156 17.15 3.83 3.02
C LEU A 156 18.65 3.78 3.24
N GLU A 157 19.12 3.93 4.48
CA GLU A 157 20.53 3.74 4.84
C GLU A 157 20.97 2.28 4.68
N MET A 158 20.12 1.32 5.06
CA MET A 158 20.36 -0.11 4.81
C MET A 158 20.44 -0.40 3.31
N LEU A 159 19.54 0.16 2.49
CA LEU A 159 19.61 0.04 1.04
C LEU A 159 20.91 0.66 0.50
N ALA A 160 21.28 1.85 0.97
CA ALA A 160 22.51 2.54 0.58
C ALA A 160 23.79 1.75 0.92
N SER A 161 23.74 0.87 1.93
CA SER A 161 24.85 -0.04 2.26
C SER A 161 25.04 -1.19 1.26
N THR A 162 24.05 -1.46 0.41
CA THR A 162 24.05 -2.58 -0.55
C THR A 162 24.03 -2.15 -2.01
N ARG A 163 23.63 -0.89 -2.30
CA ARG A 163 23.54 -0.32 -3.65
C ARG A 163 23.64 1.21 -3.59
N PHE A 164 23.86 1.85 -4.73
CA PHE A 164 23.78 3.31 -4.82
C PHE A 164 22.33 3.78 -4.66
N VAL A 165 22.09 4.56 -3.60
CA VAL A 165 20.80 5.21 -3.32
C VAL A 165 21.00 6.71 -3.29
N TYR A 166 20.16 7.44 -4.00
CA TYR A 166 20.06 8.89 -3.93
C TYR A 166 18.74 9.30 -3.26
N ASN A 167 18.84 9.98 -2.12
CA ASN A 167 17.71 10.49 -1.34
C ASN A 167 17.89 12.01 -1.14
N PRO A 168 17.23 12.87 -1.93
CA PRO A 168 17.30 14.32 -1.76
C PRO A 168 16.48 14.82 -0.55
N TYR A 169 15.68 13.97 0.07
CA TYR A 169 14.83 14.28 1.22
C TYR A 169 15.41 13.75 2.54
N LYS A 170 16.71 13.45 2.60
CA LYS A 170 17.36 12.96 3.81
C LYS A 170 17.16 13.94 4.97
N GLY A 171 16.60 13.45 6.07
CA GLY A 171 16.25 14.21 7.26
C GLY A 171 14.86 14.87 7.22
N ALA A 172 14.07 14.66 6.16
CA ALA A 172 12.79 15.35 5.94
C ALA A 172 11.54 14.46 6.12
N PHE A 173 11.67 13.28 6.75
CA PHE A 173 10.53 12.37 7.00
C PHE A 173 9.94 12.49 8.41
N GLY A 174 10.08 13.63 9.07
CA GLY A 174 9.43 13.88 10.36
C GLY A 174 7.91 13.67 10.34
N PRO A 175 7.26 13.46 11.49
CA PRO A 175 5.82 13.22 11.60
C PRO A 175 4.94 14.34 11.03
N GLU A 176 5.47 15.56 10.90
CA GLU A 176 4.86 16.71 10.25
C GLU A 176 4.84 16.61 8.72
N HIS A 177 5.70 15.75 8.15
CA HIS A 177 5.87 15.55 6.72
C HIS A 177 5.27 14.23 6.25
N LEU A 178 5.61 13.11 6.89
CA LEU A 178 5.23 11.78 6.42
C LEU A 178 4.09 11.19 7.25
N ARG A 179 2.98 10.86 6.59
CA ARG A 179 1.78 10.28 7.20
C ARG A 179 1.43 8.95 6.55
N ILE A 180 1.28 7.89 7.34
CA ILE A 180 0.72 6.62 6.85
C ILE A 180 -0.79 6.78 6.67
N THR A 181 -1.33 6.30 5.56
CA THR A 181 -2.77 6.38 5.27
C THR A 181 -3.57 5.54 6.28
N GLU A 182 -4.79 5.98 6.60
CA GLU A 182 -5.65 5.30 7.57
C GLU A 182 -5.92 3.83 7.19
N ARG A 183 -6.16 3.56 5.90
CA ARG A 183 -6.37 2.19 5.39
C ARG A 183 -5.16 1.29 5.68
N THR A 184 -3.95 1.79 5.44
CA THR A 184 -2.71 1.06 5.75
C THR A 184 -2.51 0.92 7.26
N VAL A 185 -2.77 1.96 8.06
CA VAL A 185 -2.69 1.89 9.54
C VAL A 185 -3.61 0.80 10.08
N VAL A 186 -4.87 0.75 9.63
CA VAL A 186 -5.84 -0.27 10.07
C VAL A 186 -5.37 -1.67 9.68
N ALA A 187 -4.96 -1.87 8.42
CA ALA A 187 -4.47 -3.16 7.95
C ALA A 187 -3.26 -3.65 8.74
N LEU A 188 -2.25 -2.80 8.95
CA LEU A 188 -1.04 -3.14 9.70
C LEU A 188 -1.33 -3.41 11.18
N ARG A 189 -2.28 -2.69 11.80
CA ARG A 189 -2.72 -2.98 13.17
C ARG A 189 -3.40 -4.34 13.27
N MET A 190 -4.29 -4.66 12.32
CA MET A 190 -4.96 -5.96 12.30
C MET A 190 -3.97 -7.11 12.07
N LEU A 191 -3.02 -6.94 11.13
CA LEU A 191 -1.96 -7.91 10.88
C LEU A 191 -1.09 -8.11 12.13
N SER A 192 -0.70 -7.01 12.78
CA SER A 192 0.10 -7.04 14.01
C SER A 192 -0.61 -7.71 15.17
N ALA A 193 -1.94 -7.58 15.27
CA ALA A 193 -2.75 -8.26 16.27
C ALA A 193 -2.90 -9.76 15.96
N SER A 194 -2.92 -10.14 14.68
CA SER A 194 -3.10 -11.54 14.25
C SER A 194 -1.82 -12.37 14.26
N GLN A 195 -0.65 -11.75 14.17
CA GLN A 195 0.64 -12.43 14.07
C GLN A 195 1.51 -12.15 15.30
N LYS A 196 2.24 -13.16 15.79
CA LYS A 196 3.27 -12.98 16.84
C LYS A 196 4.65 -12.70 16.24
N GLY A 197 5.55 -12.16 17.05
CA GLY A 197 6.95 -11.92 16.70
C GLY A 197 7.25 -10.55 16.10
N ASP A 198 8.48 -10.41 15.62
CA ASP A 198 9.05 -9.12 15.19
C ASP A 198 8.92 -8.84 13.70
N TYR A 199 8.46 -9.82 12.93
CA TYR A 199 8.17 -9.70 11.52
C TYR A 199 6.67 -9.91 11.27
N LEU A 200 6.19 -9.34 10.18
CA LEU A 200 4.89 -9.60 9.57
C LEU A 200 5.12 -10.38 8.28
N LEU A 201 4.29 -11.40 8.06
CA LEU A 201 4.14 -12.03 6.75
C LEU A 201 2.92 -11.41 6.09
N ILE A 202 3.13 -10.75 4.95
CA ILE A 202 2.08 -10.05 4.21
C ILE A 202 2.03 -10.54 2.75
N PRO A 203 0.85 -10.84 2.19
CA PRO A 203 0.68 -10.99 0.75
C PRO A 203 0.83 -9.61 0.10
N ALA A 204 1.85 -9.42 -0.72
CA ALA A 204 2.20 -8.12 -1.30
C ALA A 204 2.71 -8.23 -2.73
N GLN A 205 2.84 -7.07 -3.38
CA GLN A 205 3.40 -6.92 -4.71
C GLN A 205 4.02 -5.52 -4.88
N PHE A 206 5.04 -5.39 -5.75
CA PHE A 206 5.80 -4.14 -5.94
C PHE A 206 5.10 -3.07 -6.79
N GLY A 207 3.97 -3.38 -7.41
CA GLY A 207 3.10 -2.43 -8.09
C GLY A 207 2.55 -2.86 -9.44
N PHE A 208 2.93 -4.03 -9.96
CA PHE A 208 2.50 -4.57 -11.26
C PHE A 208 0.97 -4.57 -11.50
N SER A 209 0.15 -4.75 -10.45
CA SER A 209 -1.33 -4.68 -10.57
C SER A 209 -1.86 -3.28 -10.88
N HIS A 210 -1.04 -2.27 -10.61
CA HIS A 210 -1.36 -0.85 -10.65
C HIS A 210 -0.40 -0.09 -11.56
N ARG A 211 0.32 -0.78 -12.45
CA ARG A 211 1.20 -0.13 -13.42
C ARG A 211 0.41 0.83 -14.30
N GLY A 212 1.01 1.97 -14.65
CA GLY A 212 0.34 3.01 -15.41
C GLY A 212 -0.63 3.88 -14.60
N ARG A 213 -0.91 3.58 -13.33
CA ARG A 213 -1.89 4.32 -12.51
C ARG A 213 -1.22 5.28 -11.54
N SER A 214 -1.85 6.44 -11.32
CA SER A 214 -1.44 7.33 -10.24
C SER A 214 -1.76 6.74 -8.86
N ALA A 215 -1.09 7.23 -7.81
CA ALA A 215 -1.36 6.79 -6.44
C ALA A 215 -2.79 7.12 -5.99
N ARG A 216 -3.35 8.27 -6.40
CA ARG A 216 -4.75 8.63 -6.08
C ARG A 216 -5.74 7.72 -6.79
N ARG A 217 -5.46 7.37 -8.04
CA ARG A 217 -6.28 6.42 -8.78
C ARG A 217 -6.29 5.06 -8.09
N VAL A 218 -5.12 4.54 -7.74
CA VAL A 218 -4.98 3.25 -7.05
C VAL A 218 -5.75 3.23 -5.73
N ARG A 219 -5.66 4.31 -4.95
CA ARG A 219 -6.35 4.44 -3.66
C ARG A 219 -7.87 4.30 -3.78
N VAL A 220 -8.47 4.60 -4.93
CA VAL A 220 -9.93 4.51 -5.14
C VAL A 220 -10.38 3.27 -5.93
N VAL A 221 -9.45 2.41 -6.37
CA VAL A 221 -9.75 1.16 -7.10
C VAL A 221 -9.11 -0.08 -6.48
N TYR A 222 -8.66 0.02 -5.23
CA TYR A 222 -8.16 -1.12 -4.48
C TYR A 222 -9.15 -2.28 -4.54
N ALA A 223 -8.63 -3.48 -4.80
CA ALA A 223 -9.42 -4.68 -4.63
C ALA A 223 -9.86 -4.84 -3.16
N PRO A 224 -10.88 -5.67 -2.89
CA PRO A 224 -11.29 -5.95 -1.51
C PRO A 224 -10.10 -6.42 -0.67
N HIS A 225 -9.97 -5.88 0.54
CA HIS A 225 -8.87 -6.15 1.47
C HIS A 225 -7.47 -5.72 1.02
N GLU A 226 -7.34 -5.09 -0.14
CA GLU A 226 -6.08 -4.50 -0.59
C GLU A 226 -5.79 -3.19 0.15
N PHE A 227 -4.52 -2.89 0.42
CA PHE A 227 -4.08 -1.64 1.01
C PHE A 227 -2.71 -1.24 0.45
N GLY A 228 -2.41 0.05 0.49
CA GLY A 228 -1.16 0.59 -0.03
C GLY A 228 0.03 0.31 0.88
N LEU A 229 1.19 0.07 0.29
CA LEU A 229 2.44 -0.06 1.05
C LEU A 229 3.12 1.29 1.25
N GLY A 230 3.74 1.44 2.42
CA GLY A 230 4.62 2.56 2.75
C GLY A 230 6.07 2.29 2.34
N SER A 231 6.91 3.30 2.48
CA SER A 231 8.31 3.29 2.06
C SER A 231 9.15 2.32 2.86
N PHE A 232 8.88 2.20 4.17
CA PHE A 232 9.62 1.27 5.02
C PHE A 232 9.46 -0.19 4.57
N ILE A 233 8.20 -0.61 4.38
CA ILE A 233 7.85 -1.97 3.94
C ILE A 233 8.44 -2.22 2.54
N THR A 234 8.23 -1.28 1.62
CA THR A 234 8.74 -1.38 0.25
C THR A 234 10.27 -1.48 0.22
N GLY A 235 10.96 -0.69 1.05
CA GLY A 235 12.42 -0.76 1.21
C GLY A 235 12.89 -2.10 1.75
N CYS A 236 12.18 -2.71 2.70
CA CYS A 236 12.48 -4.06 3.19
C CYS A 236 12.27 -5.12 2.08
N MET A 237 11.22 -4.96 1.27
CA MET A 237 11.02 -5.84 0.12
C MET A 237 12.19 -5.71 -0.87
N LEU A 238 12.71 -4.50 -1.11
CA LEU A 238 13.90 -4.27 -1.97
C LEU A 238 15.19 -4.85 -1.36
N LEU A 239 15.37 -4.81 -0.02
CA LEU A 239 16.52 -5.43 0.66
C LEU A 239 16.52 -6.96 0.48
N SER A 240 15.35 -7.60 0.55
CA SER A 240 15.20 -9.04 0.31
C SER A 240 15.18 -9.42 -1.17
N HIS A 241 14.94 -8.45 -2.06
CA HIS A 241 14.87 -8.62 -3.52
C HIS A 241 15.76 -7.64 -4.25
N PRO A 242 17.09 -7.77 -4.09
CA PRO A 242 18.01 -6.79 -4.62
C PRO A 242 18.03 -6.70 -6.15
N GLU A 243 17.57 -7.72 -6.85
CA GLU A 243 17.38 -7.74 -8.30
C GLU A 243 16.24 -6.84 -8.79
N ARG A 244 15.39 -6.30 -7.91
CA ARG A 244 14.41 -5.27 -8.29
C ARG A 244 15.06 -3.90 -8.34
N LEU A 245 14.61 -3.11 -9.31
CA LEU A 245 14.94 -1.70 -9.49
C LEU A 245 16.45 -1.56 -9.78
N VAL A 246 16.91 -2.23 -10.83
CA VAL A 246 18.32 -2.34 -11.22
C VAL A 246 18.63 -1.76 -12.61
N GLU A 247 17.60 -1.45 -13.40
CA GLU A 247 17.72 -0.81 -14.72
C GLU A 247 16.55 0.16 -14.97
N GLU A 248 16.70 1.08 -15.91
CA GLU A 248 15.70 2.13 -16.18
C GLU A 248 14.38 1.59 -16.78
N ALA A 249 14.43 0.40 -17.37
CA ALA A 249 13.26 -0.30 -17.90
C ALA A 249 12.46 -1.04 -16.81
N ASP A 250 12.95 -1.09 -15.57
CA ASP A 250 12.22 -1.67 -14.47
C ASP A 250 11.04 -0.80 -14.09
N LEU A 251 9.89 -1.43 -13.84
CA LEU A 251 8.72 -0.75 -13.30
C LEU A 251 9.06 -0.05 -11.97
N HIS A 252 8.81 1.26 -11.89
CA HIS A 252 9.07 2.06 -10.68
C HIS A 252 7.99 1.84 -9.63
N ILE A 253 8.26 2.21 -8.38
CA ILE A 253 7.44 1.84 -7.23
C ILE A 253 7.01 3.07 -6.45
N CYS A 254 5.74 3.45 -6.57
CA CYS A 254 5.10 4.38 -5.64
C CYS A 254 4.70 3.66 -4.36
N CYS A 255 4.76 4.38 -3.24
CA CYS A 255 4.34 3.94 -1.91
C CYS A 255 2.98 4.56 -1.55
N PRO A 256 1.85 4.08 -2.11
CA PRO A 256 0.54 4.72 -1.95
C PRO A 256 0.00 4.62 -0.53
N GLY A 257 0.60 3.82 0.35
CA GLY A 257 0.27 3.70 1.77
C GLY A 257 0.75 4.87 2.62
N GLU A 258 1.49 5.81 2.04
CA GLU A 258 1.99 7.01 2.70
C GLU A 258 1.64 8.28 1.92
N GLU A 259 1.50 9.37 2.64
CA GLU A 259 1.33 10.72 2.12
C GLU A 259 2.43 11.62 2.66
N TYR A 260 3.01 12.42 1.78
CA TYR A 260 4.03 13.40 2.13
C TYR A 260 3.47 14.82 2.01
N HIS A 261 3.70 15.60 3.06
CA HIS A 261 3.30 16.98 3.19
C HIS A 261 4.54 17.88 3.05
N ASN A 262 4.63 18.61 1.94
CA ASN A 262 5.67 19.61 1.79
C ASN A 262 5.23 20.93 2.45
N LEU A 263 5.80 21.23 3.63
CA LEU A 263 5.49 22.43 4.41
C LEU A 263 5.96 23.73 3.75
N GLU A 264 6.87 23.68 2.78
CA GLU A 264 7.35 24.86 2.04
C GLU A 264 6.37 25.31 0.94
N THR A 265 5.39 24.46 0.59
CA THR A 265 4.34 24.83 -0.35
C THR A 265 3.19 25.52 0.39
N ASN A 266 3.03 26.82 0.18
CA ASN A 266 1.91 27.64 0.70
C ASN A 266 0.57 27.12 0.16
N GLY A 267 0.00 26.08 0.78
CA GLY A 267 -1.22 25.43 0.29
C GLY A 267 -1.56 24.05 0.84
N GLY A 268 -0.76 23.48 1.76
CA GLY A 268 -1.22 22.45 2.71
C GLY A 268 -1.94 21.23 2.11
N SER A 269 -1.42 20.65 1.03
CA SER A 269 -2.07 19.48 0.43
C SER A 269 -1.15 18.24 0.46
N SER A 270 -1.65 17.16 1.06
CA SER A 270 -1.10 15.79 1.12
C SER A 270 -1.05 15.11 -0.25
N LEU A 271 -0.71 15.85 -1.30
CA LEU A 271 -0.81 15.41 -2.68
C LEU A 271 0.46 14.73 -3.18
N HIS A 272 1.37 14.33 -2.28
CA HIS A 272 2.56 13.60 -2.68
C HIS A 272 2.69 12.26 -1.97
N ALA A 273 3.36 11.32 -2.61
CA ALA A 273 3.69 10.02 -2.08
C ALA A 273 5.17 9.72 -2.34
N PRO A 274 5.83 8.98 -1.43
CA PRO A 274 7.18 8.50 -1.68
C PRO A 274 7.24 7.54 -2.87
N PHE A 275 8.39 7.51 -3.50
CA PHE A 275 8.57 6.86 -4.80
C PHE A 275 10.00 6.34 -4.97
N PHE A 276 10.15 5.09 -5.38
CA PHE A 276 11.42 4.48 -5.76
C PHE A 276 11.50 4.34 -7.29
N ARG A 277 12.59 4.83 -7.89
CA ARG A 277 12.90 4.58 -9.32
C ARG A 277 14.36 4.22 -9.53
N PHE A 278 14.68 3.59 -10.66
CA PHE A 278 16.07 3.45 -11.09
C PHE A 278 16.36 4.50 -12.17
N PHE A 279 17.40 5.30 -12.00
CA PHE A 279 17.79 6.30 -12.98
C PHE A 279 19.26 6.65 -12.87
N GLY A 280 19.99 6.66 -13.98
CA GLY A 280 21.41 7.03 -13.98
C GLY A 280 22.27 6.10 -13.11
N GLY A 281 21.99 4.79 -13.15
CA GLY A 281 22.79 3.76 -12.48
C GLY A 281 22.58 3.63 -10.96
N LYS A 282 21.49 4.20 -10.42
CA LYS A 282 21.21 4.21 -8.98
C LYS A 282 19.71 4.22 -8.69
N VAL A 283 19.36 3.78 -7.49
CA VAL A 283 18.00 3.89 -6.96
C VAL A 283 17.79 5.31 -6.43
N TRP A 284 16.76 5.97 -6.91
CA TRP A 284 16.29 7.24 -6.38
C TRP A 284 15.12 6.99 -5.44
N PHE A 285 15.15 7.62 -4.27
CA PHE A 285 14.01 7.75 -3.39
C PHE A 285 13.54 9.20 -3.40
N GLU A 286 12.39 9.45 -3.99
CA GLU A 286 11.84 10.78 -4.23
C GLU A 286 10.43 10.91 -3.64
N VAL A 287 9.92 12.13 -3.61
CA VAL A 287 8.53 12.43 -3.30
C VAL A 287 7.89 13.02 -4.56
N ARG A 288 6.81 12.39 -5.04
CA ARG A 288 6.15 12.74 -6.31
C ARG A 288 4.68 13.04 -6.10
N PHE A 289 4.09 13.84 -6.99
CA PHE A 289 2.67 14.15 -6.93
C PHE A 289 1.84 12.88 -7.14
N CYS A 290 0.90 12.61 -6.23
CA CYS A 290 0.07 11.41 -6.23
C CYS A 290 -0.88 11.31 -7.44
N GLY A 291 -1.00 12.38 -8.24
CA GLY A 291 -1.83 12.42 -9.44
C GLY A 291 -1.08 12.09 -10.73
N ASP A 292 0.25 11.96 -10.67
CA ASP A 292 1.03 11.63 -11.85
C ASP A 292 0.78 10.16 -12.22
N ALA A 293 0.31 9.94 -13.44
CA ALA A 293 0.18 8.63 -14.06
C ALA A 293 1.13 8.57 -15.26
N ASP A 294 1.99 7.56 -15.26
CA ASP A 294 3.02 7.35 -16.28
C ASP A 294 3.20 5.86 -16.54
N ASP A 295 3.65 5.48 -17.73
CA ASP A 295 3.77 4.09 -18.17
C ASP A 295 4.69 3.27 -17.26
N HIS A 296 5.74 3.87 -16.74
CA HIS A 296 6.71 3.23 -15.85
C HIS A 296 6.35 3.39 -14.37
N TYR A 297 5.24 4.07 -14.04
CA TYR A 297 4.79 4.21 -12.66
C TYR A 297 3.98 3.00 -12.22
N SER A 298 4.05 2.68 -10.93
CA SER A 298 3.22 1.66 -10.33
C SER A 298 3.04 1.92 -8.84
N SER A 299 2.14 1.20 -8.17
CA SER A 299 1.83 1.42 -6.76
C SER A 299 1.88 0.12 -5.97
N ALA A 300 2.86 0.02 -5.06
CA ALA A 300 3.02 -1.15 -4.21
C ALA A 300 1.83 -1.33 -3.26
N SER A 301 1.33 -2.56 -3.17
CA SER A 301 0.16 -2.89 -2.37
C SER A 301 0.28 -4.26 -1.73
N ALA A 302 -0.55 -4.48 -0.72
CA ALA A 302 -0.68 -5.74 0.00
C ALA A 302 -2.14 -6.05 0.30
N PHE A 303 -2.40 -7.28 0.72
CA PHE A 303 -3.75 -7.80 0.99
C PHE A 303 -3.86 -8.28 2.42
N PHE A 304 -4.96 -7.95 3.08
CA PHE A 304 -5.26 -8.51 4.39
C PHE A 304 -5.79 -9.95 4.23
N PRO A 305 -5.11 -10.98 4.77
CA PRO A 305 -5.57 -12.36 4.68
C PRO A 305 -6.74 -12.62 5.65
N PRO A 306 -7.74 -13.42 5.26
CA PRO A 306 -8.96 -13.61 6.05
C PRO A 306 -8.74 -14.28 7.41
N LYS A 307 -7.71 -15.14 7.56
CA LYS A 307 -7.22 -15.69 8.83
C LYS A 307 -5.75 -16.10 8.72
N LEU A 308 -4.93 -15.66 9.67
CA LEU A 308 -3.62 -16.24 9.96
C LEU A 308 -3.75 -16.92 11.32
N VAL A 309 -3.55 -18.24 11.36
CA VAL A 309 -3.59 -19.03 12.60
C VAL A 309 -2.24 -18.94 13.29
#